data_AF-A0A8S2URW6-F1
#
_entry.id   AF-A0A8S2URW6-F1
#
_cell.length_a   1.000
_cell.length_b   1.000
_cell.length_c   1.000
_cell.angle_alpha   90.00
_cell.angle_beta   90.00
_cell.angle_gamma   90.00
#
_symmetry.space_group_name_H-M   'P 1'
#
loop_
_entity.id
_entity.type
_entity.pdbx_description
1 polymer ?
#
loop_
_entity_poly.entity_id
_entity_poly.type
_entity_poly.pdbx_seq_one_letter_code
_entity_poly.pdbx_strand_id
1 'polypeptide(L)'
;FPEPLRTQILKGKKKIDGRPGADSKSLDFDKIEEELKNKFGDDIIRKCDVISYVMFPKVLEEYIDFKKQYGPVDLYPTRIFFVGP
;
A
#
# COMPACT_ATOMS: atom_id res chain seq x y z
N PHE A 1 18.11 19.57 -12.02
CA PHE A 1 17.18 20.70 -11.81
C PHE A 1 17.98 21.99 -11.78
N PRO A 2 17.60 22.99 -12.59
CA PRO A 2 18.33 24.25 -12.68
C PRO A 2 18.21 25.07 -11.39
N GLU A 3 19.31 25.72 -11.01
CA GLU A 3 19.30 26.78 -10.00
C GLU A 3 18.92 28.11 -10.69
N PRO A 4 18.18 29.03 -10.04
CA PRO A 4 17.81 29.09 -8.62
C PRO A 4 16.47 28.41 -8.25
N LEU A 5 15.73 27.92 -9.23
CA LEU A 5 14.37 27.36 -9.05
C LEU A 5 14.36 26.25 -7.99
N ARG A 6 15.34 25.36 -8.06
CA ARG A 6 15.47 24.24 -7.12
C ARG A 6 15.65 24.73 -5.68
N THR A 7 16.58 25.65 -5.42
CA THR A 7 16.82 26.17 -4.07
C THR A 7 15.59 26.89 -3.50
N GLN A 8 14.88 27.67 -4.32
CA GLN A 8 13.67 28.38 -3.89
C GLN A 8 12.50 27.44 -3.56
N ILE A 9 12.33 26.37 -4.33
CA ILE A 9 11.28 25.36 -4.08
C ILE A 9 11.61 24.48 -2.88
N LEU A 10 12.88 24.08 -2.70
CA LEU A 10 13.28 23.21 -1.60
C LEU A 10 13.19 23.90 -0.24
N LYS A 11 13.26 25.24 -0.17
CA LYS A 11 13.12 26.03 1.07
C LYS A 11 13.98 25.49 2.21
N GLY A 12 15.23 25.12 1.92
CA GLY A 12 16.17 24.57 2.90
C GLY A 12 16.05 23.06 3.19
N LYS A 13 15.17 22.32 2.50
CA LYS A 13 15.13 20.85 2.59
C LYS A 13 16.39 20.22 2.00
N LYS A 14 16.92 19.18 2.66
CA LYS A 14 18.09 18.44 2.22
C LYS A 14 17.84 17.80 0.85
N LYS A 15 18.85 17.92 0.00
CA LYS A 15 18.92 17.24 -1.28
C LYS A 15 19.30 15.78 -1.05
N ILE A 16 18.65 14.88 -1.77
CA ILE A 16 19.12 13.50 -1.94
C ILE A 16 19.99 13.52 -3.19
N ASP A 17 21.26 13.15 -3.03
CA ASP A 17 22.21 12.99 -4.12
C ASP A 17 22.28 11.50 -4.50
N GLY A 18 22.13 11.21 -5.80
CA GLY A 18 22.15 9.83 -6.30
C GLY A 18 20.77 9.14 -6.29
N ARG A 19 20.77 7.80 -6.20
CA ARG A 19 19.57 6.96 -6.27
C ARG A 19 18.93 6.87 -4.88
N PRO A 20 17.68 7.34 -4.68
CA PRO A 20 17.03 7.31 -3.35
C PRO A 20 16.92 5.92 -2.71
N GLY A 21 16.84 4.86 -3.53
CA GLY A 21 16.77 3.49 -3.05
C GLY A 21 18.11 2.89 -2.60
N ALA A 22 19.25 3.54 -2.83
CA ALA A 22 20.56 3.02 -2.43
C ALA A 22 20.77 3.07 -0.91
N ASP A 23 20.28 4.14 -0.27
CA ASP A 23 20.37 4.35 1.18
C ASP A 23 19.13 3.83 1.93
N SER A 24 18.15 3.29 1.21
CA SER A 24 16.92 2.79 1.82
C SER A 24 17.19 1.46 2.52
N LYS A 25 16.64 1.31 3.73
CA LYS A 25 16.77 0.05 4.49
C LYS A 25 16.00 -1.04 3.76
N SER A 26 16.56 -2.25 3.73
CA SER A 26 15.83 -3.43 3.28
C SER A 26 14.57 -3.60 4.13
N LEU A 27 13.44 -3.84 3.46
CA LEU A 27 12.21 -4.22 4.15
C LEU A 27 12.28 -5.68 4.59
N ASP A 28 11.66 -5.96 5.73
CA ASP A 28 11.53 -7.30 6.31
C ASP A 28 10.10 -7.80 6.05
N PHE A 29 9.96 -8.65 5.03
CA PHE A 29 8.64 -9.13 4.59
C PHE A 29 8.02 -10.11 5.57
N ASP A 30 8.83 -10.90 6.28
CA ASP A 30 8.34 -11.93 7.19
C ASP A 30 7.67 -11.26 8.41
N LYS A 31 8.29 -10.21 8.95
CA LYS A 31 7.67 -9.41 10.03
C LYS A 31 6.36 -8.77 9.62
N ILE A 32 6.31 -8.20 8.42
CA ILE A 32 5.09 -7.56 7.91
C ILE A 32 3.98 -8.60 7.69
N GLU A 33 4.32 -9.79 7.22
CA GLU A 33 3.37 -10.89 7.10
C GLU A 33 2.78 -11.28 8.47
N GLU A 34 3.61 -11.44 9.50
CA GLU A 34 3.15 -11.72 10.86
C GLU A 34 2.28 -10.60 11.44
N GLU A 35 2.67 -9.34 11.25
CA GLU A 35 1.87 -8.18 11.68
C GLU A 35 0.48 -8.17 11.03
N LEU A 36 0.41 -8.44 9.72
CA LEU A 36 -0.85 -8.48 8.98
C LEU A 36 -1.74 -9.64 9.41
N LYS A 37 -1.16 -10.83 9.63
CA LYS A 37 -1.87 -12.00 10.14
C LYS A 37 -2.45 -11.76 11.52
N ASN A 38 -1.69 -11.12 12.41
CA ASN A 38 -2.15 -10.73 13.73
C ASN A 38 -3.28 -9.68 13.68
N LYS A 39 -3.22 -8.74 12.73
CA LYS A 39 -4.20 -7.64 12.61
C LYS A 39 -5.51 -8.10 11.96
N PHE A 40 -5.45 -8.94 10.93
CA PHE A 40 -6.62 -9.26 10.11
C PHE A 40 -7.10 -10.71 10.23
N GLY A 41 -6.26 -11.63 10.72
CA GLY A 41 -6.53 -13.06 10.80
C GLY A 41 -5.72 -13.85 9.77
N ASP A 42 -5.22 -15.02 10.19
CA ASP A 42 -4.26 -15.84 9.42
C ASP A 42 -4.86 -16.37 8.10
N ASP A 43 -6.17 -16.66 8.09
CA ASP A 43 -6.86 -17.22 6.92
C ASP A 43 -7.13 -16.20 5.80
N ILE A 44 -6.98 -14.90 6.07
CA ILE A 44 -7.33 -13.83 5.12
C ILE A 44 -6.12 -13.38 4.31
N ILE A 45 -4.92 -13.43 4.90
CA ILE A 45 -3.72 -12.83 4.34
C ILE A 45 -2.97 -13.80 3.43
N ARG A 46 -2.74 -13.40 2.18
CA ARG A 46 -1.88 -14.11 1.23
C ARG A 46 -0.58 -13.34 1.04
N LYS A 47 0.45 -14.00 0.50
CA LYS A 47 1.74 -13.35 0.17
C LYS A 47 1.60 -12.12 -0.73
N CYS A 48 0.63 -12.13 -1.64
CA CYS A 48 0.33 -11.01 -2.53
C CYS A 48 -0.17 -9.77 -1.76
N ASP A 49 -0.89 -10.00 -0.66
CA ASP A 49 -1.47 -8.95 0.16
C ASP A 49 -0.36 -8.26 0.99
N VAL A 50 0.69 -8.99 1.39
CA VAL A 50 1.90 -8.41 2.02
C VAL A 50 2.58 -7.38 1.09
N ILE A 51 2.75 -7.71 -0.18
CA ILE A 51 3.32 -6.79 -1.17
C ILE A 51 2.40 -5.58 -1.38
N SER A 52 1.09 -5.83 -1.45
CA SER A 52 0.09 -4.78 -1.60
C SER A 52 0.10 -3.81 -0.42
N TYR A 53 0.32 -4.31 0.81
CA TYR A 53 0.49 -3.50 2.02
C TYR A 53 1.75 -2.63 1.97
N VAL A 54 2.89 -3.20 1.54
CA VAL A 54 4.16 -2.47 1.43
C VAL A 54 4.03 -1.30 0.44
N MET A 55 3.26 -1.49 -0.63
CA MET A 55 3.03 -0.44 -1.63
C MET A 55 1.99 0.58 -1.18
N PHE A 56 0.85 0.09 -0.66
CA PHE A 56 -0.32 0.91 -0.33
C PHE A 56 -0.98 0.43 0.97
N PRO A 57 -0.40 0.76 2.14
CA PRO A 57 -0.83 0.19 3.41
C PRO A 57 -2.29 0.53 3.69
N LYS A 58 -2.65 1.82 3.63
CA LYS A 58 -4.01 2.30 3.88
C LYS A 58 -5.07 1.68 2.96
N VAL A 59 -4.74 1.53 1.67
CA VAL A 59 -5.68 0.99 0.67
C VAL A 59 -5.97 -0.49 0.96
N LEU A 60 -4.96 -1.25 1.39
CA LEU A 60 -5.17 -2.64 1.75
C LEU A 60 -6.06 -2.77 2.99
N GLU A 61 -5.86 -1.95 4.01
CA GLU A 61 -6.69 -1.98 5.23
C GLU A 61 -8.16 -1.72 4.88
N GLU A 62 -8.43 -0.66 4.11
CA GLU A 62 -9.77 -0.33 3.65
C GLU A 62 -10.38 -1.45 2.78
N TYR A 63 -9.57 -2.11 1.94
CA TYR A 63 -10.01 -3.24 1.12
C TYR A 63 -10.38 -4.47 1.95
N ILE A 64 -9.59 -4.80 2.98
CA ILE A 64 -9.88 -5.93 3.87
C ILE A 64 -11.16 -5.66 4.66
N ASP A 65 -11.34 -4.45 5.18
CA ASP A 65 -12.55 -4.07 5.91
C ASP A 65 -13.79 -4.10 4.99
N PHE A 66 -13.66 -3.61 3.76
CA PHE A 66 -14.70 -3.71 2.74
C PHE A 66 -15.06 -5.17 2.44
N LYS A 67 -14.07 -6.06 2.28
CA LYS A 67 -14.31 -7.49 2.04
C LYS A 67 -14.95 -8.18 3.25
N LYS A 68 -14.60 -7.79 4.48
CA LYS A 68 -15.24 -8.27 5.71
C LYS A 68 -16.71 -7.86 5.79
N GLN A 69 -17.03 -6.64 5.36
CA GLN A 69 -18.39 -6.10 5.41
C GLN A 69 -19.30 -6.64 4.29
N TYR A 70 -18.82 -6.70 3.06
CA TYR A 70 -19.64 -7.01 1.87
C TYR A 70 -19.38 -8.40 1.28
N GLY A 71 -18.38 -9.13 1.77
CA GLY A 71 -18.01 -10.43 1.24
C GLY A 71 -17.33 -10.36 -0.15
N PRO A 72 -17.29 -11.49 -0.89
CA PRO A 72 -16.68 -11.56 -2.22
C PRO A 72 -17.58 -10.93 -3.29
N VAL A 73 -17.46 -9.61 -3.46
CA VAL A 73 -18.23 -8.85 -4.47
C VAL A 73 -17.63 -8.90 -5.88
N ASP A 74 -16.46 -9.50 -6.02
CA ASP A 74 -15.72 -9.72 -7.28
C ASP A 74 -16.41 -10.73 -8.21
N LEU A 75 -17.33 -11.54 -7.67
CA LEU A 75 -18.11 -12.52 -8.41
C LEU A 75 -19.36 -11.93 -9.08
N TYR A 76 -19.76 -10.70 -8.74
CA TYR A 76 -20.95 -10.09 -9.32
C TYR A 76 -20.72 -9.60 -10.75
N PRO A 77 -21.72 -9.74 -11.65
CA PRO A 77 -21.69 -9.06 -12.94
C PRO A 77 -21.53 -7.55 -12.75
N THR A 78 -20.70 -6.92 -13.60
CA THR A 78 -20.34 -5.50 -13.50
C THR A 78 -21.55 -4.58 -13.35
N ARG A 79 -22.64 -4.87 -14.08
CA ARG A 79 -23.90 -4.11 -13.95
C ARG A 79 -24.46 -4.17 -12.53
N ILE A 80 -24.62 -5.38 -11.99
CA ILE A 80 -25.21 -5.60 -10.66
C ILE A 80 -24.32 -5.00 -9.57
N PHE A 81 -23.01 -5.10 -9.73
CA PHE A 81 -22.06 -4.47 -8.81
C PHE A 81 -22.23 -2.95 -8.70
N PHE A 82 -22.48 -2.26 -9.83
CA PHE A 82 -22.60 -0.79 -9.84
C PHE A 82 -24.01 -0.26 -9.58
N VAL A 83 -25.06 -0.93 -10.05
CA VAL A 83 -26.44 -0.40 -9.95
C VAL A 83 -27.36 -1.20 -9.04
N GLY A 84 -26.92 -2.33 -8.51
CA GLY A 84 -27.79 -3.27 -7.81
C GLY A 84 -28.66 -4.10 -8.77
N PRO A 85 -29.60 -4.90 -8.23
CA PRO A 85 -30.52 -5.72 -9.02
C PRO A 85 -31.47 -4.90 -9.90
#